data_AF-A0A317QG80-F1
#
_entry.id   AF-A0A317QG80-F1
#
_cell.length_a   1.000
_cell.length_b   1.000
_cell.length_c   1.000
_cell.angle_alpha   90.00
_cell.angle_beta   90.00
_cell.angle_gamma   90.00
#
_symmetry.space_group_name_H-M   'P 1'
#
loop_
_entity.id
_entity.type
_entity.pdbx_description
1 polymer ?
#
loop_
_entity_poly.entity_id
_entity_poly.type
_entity_poly.pdbx_seq_one_letter_code
_entity_poly.pdbx_strand_id
1 'polypeptide(L)'
;MASSASSVHTLKHQLAHLQSQVEQQLAALALRIDRLQIDEEQFVDWFDAQLFRADATCPADYLAEVRLHLHALVQQRQPQRTEWLSARIADQLQALHQAVAWFERK
;
A
#
# COMPACT_ATOMS: atom_id res chain seq x y z
N MET A 1 -33.11 -17.34 -11.61
CA MET A 1 -32.20 -16.23 -12.00
C MET A 1 -31.73 -15.39 -10.80
N ALA A 2 -31.42 -15.99 -9.63
CA ALA A 2 -31.09 -15.24 -8.39
C ALA A 2 -29.61 -15.29 -7.98
N SER A 3 -28.76 -16.12 -8.60
CA SER A 3 -27.40 -16.37 -8.12
C SER A 3 -26.37 -15.27 -8.40
N SER A 4 -26.62 -14.36 -9.34
CA SER A 4 -25.63 -13.34 -9.73
C SER A 4 -25.58 -12.14 -8.76
N ALA A 5 -26.64 -11.88 -7.99
CA ALA A 5 -26.71 -10.74 -7.07
C ALA A 5 -25.94 -10.99 -5.76
N SER A 6 -25.99 -12.22 -5.22
CA SER A 6 -25.28 -12.58 -3.98
C SER A 6 -23.76 -12.59 -4.16
N SER A 7 -23.24 -13.06 -5.28
CA SER A 7 -21.79 -13.10 -5.53
C SER A 7 -21.17 -11.70 -5.62
N VAL A 8 -21.87 -10.75 -6.25
CA VAL A 8 -21.38 -9.36 -6.38
C VAL A 8 -21.41 -8.64 -5.02
N HIS A 9 -22.39 -8.92 -4.17
CA HIS A 9 -22.47 -8.34 -2.83
C HIS A 9 -21.32 -8.85 -1.95
N THR A 10 -21.04 -10.15 -1.97
CA THR A 10 -19.95 -10.76 -1.19
C THR A 10 -18.57 -10.24 -1.60
N LEU A 11 -18.31 -10.10 -2.90
CA LEU A 11 -17.02 -9.58 -3.41
C LEU A 11 -16.79 -8.12 -3.00
N LYS A 12 -17.84 -7.29 -2.98
CA LYS A 12 -17.76 -5.90 -2.52
C LYS A 12 -17.40 -5.79 -1.04
N HIS A 13 -17.99 -6.63 -0.19
CA HIS A 13 -17.66 -6.68 1.23
C HIS A 13 -16.23 -7.16 1.49
N GLN A 14 -15.77 -8.16 0.76
CA GLN A 14 -14.39 -8.65 0.86
C GLN A 14 -13.39 -7.56 0.46
N LEU A 15 -13.67 -6.82 -0.61
CA LEU A 15 -12.82 -5.72 -1.06
C LEU A 15 -12.77 -4.56 -0.04
N ALA A 16 -13.92 -4.19 0.53
CA ALA A 16 -13.98 -3.16 1.57
C ALA A 16 -13.22 -3.57 2.84
N HIS A 17 -13.29 -4.85 3.23
CA HIS A 17 -12.53 -5.38 4.34
C HIS A 17 -11.01 -5.32 4.07
N LEU A 18 -10.57 -5.78 2.89
CA LEU A 18 -9.17 -5.72 2.49
C LEU A 18 -8.65 -4.27 2.49
N GLN A 19 -9.44 -3.34 1.93
CA GLN A 19 -9.10 -1.92 1.95
C GLN A 19 -8.89 -1.42 3.37
N SER A 20 -9.81 -1.71 4.28
CA SER A 20 -9.69 -1.30 5.68
C SER A 20 -8.44 -1.88 6.35
N GLN A 21 -8.07 -3.12 6.04
CA GLN A 21 -6.87 -3.75 6.60
C GLN A 21 -5.59 -3.07 6.10
N VAL A 22 -5.52 -2.74 4.80
CA VAL A 22 -4.36 -2.04 4.24
C VAL A 22 -4.26 -0.62 4.78
N GLU A 23 -5.37 0.10 4.89
CA GLU A 23 -5.44 1.44 5.51
C GLU A 23 -4.89 1.43 6.95
N GLN A 24 -5.28 0.43 7.75
CA GLN A 24 -4.78 0.26 9.12
C GLN A 24 -3.27 -0.01 9.16
N GLN A 25 -2.75 -0.84 8.24
CA GLN A 25 -1.31 -1.11 8.13
C GLN A 25 -0.53 0.15 7.76
N LEU A 26 -1.03 0.93 6.79
CA LEU A 26 -0.41 2.20 6.37
C LEU A 26 -0.42 3.23 7.51
N ALA A 27 -1.50 3.30 8.30
CA ALA A 27 -1.55 4.16 9.48
C ALA A 27 -0.54 3.71 10.55
N ALA A 28 -0.40 2.41 10.80
CA ALA A 28 0.59 1.88 11.73
C ALA A 28 2.03 2.15 11.28
N LEU A 29 2.33 1.99 9.97
CA LEU A 29 3.62 2.34 9.39
C LEU A 29 3.92 3.83 9.54
N ALA A 30 2.94 4.70 9.26
CA ALA A 30 3.09 6.15 9.42
C ALA A 30 3.52 6.52 10.85
N LEU A 31 2.85 5.96 11.87
CA LEU A 31 3.19 6.21 13.27
C LEU A 31 4.58 5.70 13.65
N ARG A 32 5.03 4.58 13.08
CA ARG A 32 6.36 4.03 13.35
C ARG A 32 7.45 4.90 12.71
N ILE A 33 7.25 5.29 11.45
CA ILE A 33 8.15 6.19 10.72
C ILE A 33 8.30 7.53 11.46
N ASP A 34 7.18 8.13 11.88
CA ASP A 34 7.17 9.38 12.65
C ASP A 34 7.98 9.27 13.95
N ARG A 35 7.79 8.17 14.69
CA ARG A 35 8.53 7.89 15.93
C ARG A 35 10.03 7.70 15.73
N LEU A 36 10.41 7.07 14.62
CA LEU A 36 11.81 6.78 14.31
C LEU A 36 12.57 8.02 13.82
N GLN A 37 11.87 9.11 13.49
CA GLN A 37 12.46 10.35 12.96
C GLN A 37 13.45 10.04 11.83
N ILE A 38 13.03 9.15 10.91
CA ILE A 38 13.89 8.67 9.84
C ILE A 38 14.18 9.83 8.89
N ASP A 39 15.46 10.08 8.67
CA ASP A 39 15.92 11.07 7.70
C ASP A 39 15.52 10.67 6.28
N GLU A 40 15.05 11.65 5.51
CA GLU A 40 14.50 11.47 4.17
C GLU A 40 15.52 10.81 3.22
N GLU A 41 16.79 11.23 3.27
CA GLU A 41 17.84 10.70 2.40
C GLU A 41 18.10 9.22 2.67
N GLN A 42 18.10 8.82 3.94
CA GLN A 42 18.33 7.42 4.34
C GLN A 42 17.15 6.51 3.96
N PHE A 43 15.94 7.08 3.88
CA PHE A 43 14.73 6.33 3.55
C PHE A 43 14.62 6.10 2.03
N VAL A 44 14.99 7.09 1.21
CA VAL A 44 14.96 7.00 -0.25
C VAL A 44 15.89 5.90 -0.77
N ASP A 45 17.12 5.81 -0.24
CA ASP A 45 18.11 4.80 -0.63
C ASP A 45 17.68 3.35 -0.35
N TRP A 46 16.63 3.15 0.45
CA TRP A 46 16.16 1.81 0.82
C TRP A 46 15.30 1.16 -0.27
N PHE A 47 14.75 1.95 -1.20
CA PHE A 47 13.78 1.46 -2.18
C PHE A 47 14.33 1.38 -3.59
N ASP A 48 13.95 0.33 -4.31
CA ASP A 48 14.24 0.20 -5.73
C ASP A 48 13.46 1.27 -6.52
N ALA A 49 14.13 1.95 -7.46
CA ALA A 49 13.54 2.99 -8.32
C ALA A 49 12.39 2.48 -9.20
N GLN A 50 12.27 1.17 -9.40
CA GLN A 50 11.15 0.56 -10.09
C GLN A 50 9.94 0.34 -9.19
N LEU A 51 10.06 0.44 -7.86
CA LEU A 51 9.00 0.09 -6.90
C LEU A 51 8.14 1.28 -6.48
N PHE A 52 8.70 2.48 -6.43
CA PHE A 52 7.98 3.72 -6.15
C PHE A 52 8.26 4.75 -7.24
N ARG A 53 7.48 5.82 -7.27
CA ARG A 53 7.75 6.92 -8.20
C ARG A 53 9.06 7.62 -7.84
N ALA A 54 9.76 8.09 -8.87
CA ALA A 54 11.05 8.77 -8.72
C ALA A 54 10.96 10.16 -8.06
N ASP A 55 9.76 10.71 -7.91
CA ASP A 55 9.51 11.98 -7.22
C ASP A 55 9.13 11.82 -5.74
N ALA A 56 9.15 10.60 -5.20
CA ALA A 56 9.02 10.37 -3.77
C ALA A 56 10.33 10.80 -3.07
N THR A 57 10.22 11.76 -2.16
CA THR A 57 11.38 12.36 -1.47
C THR A 57 11.33 12.16 0.03
N CYS A 58 10.14 12.00 0.60
CA CYS A 58 9.96 11.80 2.03
C CYS A 58 9.18 10.51 2.34
N PRO A 59 9.29 9.94 3.55
CA PRO A 59 8.55 8.75 3.96
C PRO A 59 7.04 8.83 3.73
N ALA A 60 6.46 10.02 3.82
CA ALA A 60 5.03 10.24 3.60
C ALA A 60 4.61 10.05 2.13
N ASP A 61 5.49 10.34 1.17
CA ASP A 61 5.20 10.18 -0.26
C ASP A 61 4.98 8.72 -0.62
N TYR A 62 5.79 7.82 -0.07
CA TYR A 62 5.66 6.38 -0.28
C TYR A 62 4.33 5.85 0.26
N LEU A 63 3.92 6.29 1.45
CA LEU A 63 2.62 5.92 2.02
C LEU A 63 1.46 6.50 1.20
N ALA A 64 1.59 7.72 0.71
CA ALA A 64 0.60 8.35 -0.15
C ALA A 64 0.44 7.59 -1.48
N GLU A 65 1.53 7.14 -2.09
CA GLU A 65 1.48 6.35 -3.32
C GLU A 65 0.73 5.03 -3.12
N VAL A 66 0.99 4.30 -2.03
CA VAL A 66 0.24 3.06 -1.75
C VAL A 66 -1.25 3.34 -1.56
N ARG A 67 -1.62 4.44 -0.87
CA ARG A 67 -3.02 4.86 -0.73
C ARG A 67 -3.66 5.17 -2.08
N LEU A 68 -2.93 5.83 -2.99
CA LEU A 68 -3.41 6.12 -4.35
C LEU A 68 -3.67 4.83 -5.12
N HIS A 69 -2.75 3.87 -5.06
CA HIS A 69 -2.93 2.55 -5.69
C HIS A 69 -4.10 1.78 -5.08
N LEU A 70 -4.26 1.80 -3.76
CA LEU A 70 -5.37 1.15 -3.07
C LEU A 70 -6.72 1.76 -3.47
N HIS A 71 -6.80 3.08 -3.50
CA HIS A 71 -8.02 3.76 -3.94
C HIS A 71 -8.34 3.44 -5.40
N ALA A 72 -7.32 3.40 -6.27
CA ALA A 72 -7.49 2.96 -7.65
C ALA A 72 -7.99 1.51 -7.73
N LEU A 73 -7.42 0.60 -6.94
CA LEU A 73 -7.80 -0.82 -6.91
C LEU A 73 -9.29 -0.99 -6.60
N VAL A 74 -9.80 -0.22 -5.62
CA VAL A 74 -11.20 -0.29 -5.18
C VAL A 74 -12.17 0.24 -6.24
N GLN A 75 -11.74 1.21 -7.05
CA GLN A 75 -12.58 1.80 -8.10
C GLN A 75 -12.48 1.08 -9.46
N GLN A 76 -11.46 0.25 -9.66
CA GLN A 76 -11.22 -0.43 -10.94
C GLN A 76 -12.18 -1.60 -11.19
N ARG A 77 -12.58 -1.75 -12.45
CA ARG A 77 -13.40 -2.87 -12.95
C ARG A 77 -12.66 -3.78 -13.93
N GLN A 78 -11.42 -3.41 -14.29
CA GLN A 78 -10.61 -4.14 -15.26
C GLN A 78 -9.71 -5.15 -14.54
N PRO A 79 -9.90 -6.46 -14.77
CA PRO A 79 -9.20 -7.50 -14.00
C PRO A 79 -7.67 -7.43 -14.11
N GLN A 80 -7.13 -7.18 -15.31
CA GLN A 80 -5.68 -7.03 -15.52
C GLN A 80 -5.07 -5.90 -14.69
N ARG A 81 -5.79 -4.76 -14.59
CA ARG A 81 -5.33 -3.60 -13.81
C ARG A 81 -5.46 -3.85 -12.31
N THR A 82 -6.49 -4.59 -11.89
CA THR A 82 -6.67 -5.05 -10.51
C THR A 82 -5.53 -5.97 -10.08
N GLU A 83 -5.13 -6.93 -10.91
CA GLU A 83 -4.02 -7.84 -10.64
C GLU A 83 -2.69 -7.09 -10.50
N TRP A 84 -2.39 -6.21 -11.45
CA TRP A 84 -1.18 -5.38 -11.40
C TRP A 84 -1.15 -4.47 -10.17
N LEU A 85 -2.24 -3.77 -9.85
CA LEU A 85 -2.33 -2.92 -8.66
C LEU A 85 -2.18 -3.72 -7.37
N SER A 86 -2.77 -4.91 -7.29
CA SER A 86 -2.69 -5.77 -6.10
C SER A 86 -1.26 -6.24 -5.86
N ALA A 87 -0.57 -6.72 -6.91
CA ALA A 87 0.84 -7.11 -6.83
C ALA A 87 1.70 -5.91 -6.42
N ARG A 88 1.47 -4.75 -7.06
CA ARG A 88 2.21 -3.52 -6.77
C ARG A 88 2.07 -3.06 -5.33
N ILE A 89 0.85 -3.05 -4.79
CA ILE A 89 0.59 -2.70 -3.39
C ILE A 89 1.29 -3.67 -2.44
N ALA A 90 1.25 -4.97 -2.74
CA ALA A 90 1.90 -5.98 -1.91
C ALA A 90 3.43 -5.78 -1.85
N ASP A 91 4.07 -5.56 -3.01
CA ASP A 91 5.51 -5.31 -3.08
C ASP A 91 5.89 -4.03 -2.32
N GLN A 92 5.11 -2.95 -2.48
CA GLN A 92 5.33 -1.67 -1.80
C GLN A 92 5.17 -1.78 -0.28
N LEU A 93 4.13 -2.47 0.20
CA LEU A 93 3.91 -2.72 1.63
C LEU A 93 5.04 -3.56 2.22
N GLN A 94 5.47 -4.60 1.51
CA GLN A 94 6.56 -5.45 1.96
C GLN A 94 7.85 -4.63 2.12
N ALA A 95 8.20 -3.82 1.13
CA ALA A 95 9.40 -2.98 1.20
C ALA A 95 9.31 -1.98 2.36
N LEU A 96 8.16 -1.31 2.55
CA LEU A 96 7.95 -0.40 3.68
C LEU A 96 8.11 -1.09 5.03
N HIS A 97 7.56 -2.30 5.18
CA HIS A 97 7.70 -3.09 6.40
C HIS A 97 9.15 -3.45 6.69
N GLN A 98 9.90 -3.86 5.66
CA GLN A 98 11.31 -4.23 5.84
C GLN A 98 12.18 -2.99 6.14
N ALA A 99 11.92 -1.85 5.49
CA ALA A 99 12.60 -0.59 5.76
C ALA A 99 12.43 -0.18 7.22
N VAL A 100 11.18 -0.07 7.67
CA VAL A 100 10.86 0.33 9.05
C VAL A 100 11.46 -0.65 10.06
N ALA A 101 11.36 -1.96 9.82
CA ALA A 101 11.93 -2.97 10.70
C ALA A 101 13.47 -2.88 10.79
N TRP A 102 14.15 -2.45 9.72
CA TRP A 102 15.59 -2.21 9.75
C TRP A 102 15.93 -1.00 10.63
N PHE A 103 15.21 0.12 10.48
CA PHE A 103 15.41 1.32 11.29
C PHE A 103 15.07 1.11 12.78
N GLU A 104 14.11 0.25 13.10
CA GLU A 104 13.80 -0.10 14.50
C GLU A 104 14.90 -0.92 15.19
N ARG A 105 15.74 -1.61 14.41
CA ARG A 105 16.81 -2.47 14.94
C ARG A 105 18.16 -1.76 15.02
N LYS A 106 18.28 -0.60 14.38
CA LYS A 106 19.49 0.23 14.36
C LYS A 106 19.59 1.04 15.65
#